data_AF-D1BW81-F1
#
_entry.id   AF-D1BW81-F1
#
_cell.length_a   1.000
_cell.length_b   1.000
_cell.length_c   1.000
_cell.angle_alpha   90.00
_cell.angle_beta   90.00
_cell.angle_gamma   90.00
#
_symmetry.space_group_name_H-M   'P 1'
#
loop_
_entity.id
_entity.type
_entity.pdbx_description
1 polymer ?
#
loop_
_entity_poly.entity_id
_entity_poly.type
_entity_poly.pdbx_seq_one_letter_code
_entity_poly.pdbx_strand_id
1 'polypeptide(L)'
;MTVTDFMLARIAEDEAVARRAINSGADLVMTPTDLWNGPGQLPVIKGRRLLAECEAKRQIVEEAARLAALHPDGLATAPEFTGARKALQHAVQLLALPYASHPHYDETWRPR
;
A
#
# COMPACT_ATOMS: atom_id res chain seq x y z
N MET A 1 11.88 -12.73 5.32
CA MET A 1 10.67 -12.04 4.83
C MET A 1 11.14 -10.91 3.93
N THR A 2 10.53 -10.71 2.77
CA THR A 2 10.86 -9.58 1.88
C THR A 2 10.08 -8.32 2.28
N VAL A 3 10.50 -7.14 1.82
CA VAL A 3 9.73 -5.89 2.04
C VAL A 3 8.34 -5.98 1.38
N THR A 4 8.20 -6.70 0.27
CA THR A 4 6.90 -6.93 -0.38
C THR A 4 5.99 -7.82 0.48
N ASP A 5 6.50 -8.91 1.05
CA ASP A 5 5.72 -9.77 1.96
C ASP A 5 5.24 -8.99 3.20
N PHE A 6 6.14 -8.21 3.78
CA PHE A 6 5.83 -7.35 4.92
C PHE A 6 4.72 -6.35 4.59
N MET A 7 4.82 -5.68 3.45
CA MET A 7 3.82 -4.71 3.02
C MET A 7 2.47 -5.36 2.73
N LEU A 8 2.43 -6.54 2.10
CA LEU A 8 1.17 -7.26 1.87
C LEU A 8 0.48 -7.61 3.19
N ALA A 9 1.23 -8.04 4.21
CA ALA A 9 0.68 -8.31 5.54
C ALA A 9 0.09 -7.05 6.19
N ARG A 10 0.81 -5.92 6.12
CA ARG A 10 0.33 -4.64 6.67
C ARG A 10 -0.90 -4.09 5.95
N ILE A 11 -0.94 -4.23 4.61
CA ILE A 11 -2.10 -3.84 3.82
C ILE A 11 -3.32 -4.69 4.21
N ALA A 12 -3.16 -6.00 4.44
CA ALA A 12 -4.26 -6.86 4.87
C ALA A 12 -4.80 -6.47 6.27
N GLU A 13 -3.93 -6.04 7.18
CA GLU A 13 -4.34 -5.51 8.49
C GLU A 13 -5.13 -4.20 8.37
N ASP A 14 -4.64 -3.26 7.55
CA ASP A 14 -5.32 -1.99 7.28
C ASP A 14 -6.68 -2.20 6.62
N GLU A 15 -6.79 -3.17 5.69
CA GLU A 15 -8.07 -3.57 5.11
C GLU A 15 -9.04 -4.14 6.15
N ALA A 16 -8.55 -4.95 7.09
CA ALA A 16 -9.38 -5.48 8.16
C ALA A 16 -9.91 -4.35 9.05
N VAL A 17 -9.08 -3.34 9.36
CA VAL A 17 -9.51 -2.11 10.05
C VAL A 17 -10.56 -1.36 9.24
N ALA A 18 -10.34 -1.17 7.94
CA ALA A 18 -11.24 -0.48 7.04
C ALA A 18 -12.62 -1.16 6.94
N ARG A 19 -12.63 -2.48 6.79
CA ARG A 19 -13.87 -3.29 6.76
C ARG A 19 -14.63 -3.22 8.07
N ARG A 20 -13.94 -3.24 9.22
CA ARG A 20 -14.57 -3.01 10.53
C ARG A 20 -15.23 -1.63 10.59
N ALA A 21 -14.55 -0.58 10.13
CA ALA A 21 -15.09 0.79 10.12
C ALA A 21 -16.31 0.98 9.21
N ILE A 22 -16.37 0.25 8.09
CA ILE A 22 -17.55 0.20 7.21
C ILE A 22 -18.71 -0.53 7.89
N ASN A 23 -18.43 -1.68 8.49
CA ASN A 23 -19.45 -2.54 9.09
C ASN A 23 -19.99 -2.00 10.42
N SER A 24 -19.24 -1.14 11.11
CA SER A 24 -19.69 -0.43 12.33
C SER A 24 -20.59 0.77 12.05
N GLY A 25 -21.10 0.91 10.82
CA GLY A 25 -21.77 2.11 10.31
C GLY A 25 -22.76 2.76 11.28
N ALA A 26 -22.48 4.01 11.65
CA ALA A 26 -23.57 4.95 11.96
C ALA A 26 -24.18 5.38 10.61
N ASP A 27 -25.41 4.95 10.36
CA ASP A 27 -26.27 5.37 9.25
C ASP A 27 -26.27 6.90 9.13
N LEU A 28 -25.75 7.47 8.04
CA LEU A 28 -26.15 8.81 7.61
C LEU A 28 -26.02 8.99 6.09
N VAL A 29 -27.13 9.43 5.50
CA VAL A 29 -27.22 10.00 4.15
C VAL A 29 -26.22 11.15 4.06
N MET A 30 -25.32 11.13 3.07
CA MET A 30 -24.30 12.17 2.90
C MET A 30 -24.45 12.89 1.56
N THR A 31 -24.25 14.21 1.56
CA THR A 31 -24.38 15.07 0.38
C THR A 31 -23.03 15.25 -0.32
N PRO A 32 -23.01 15.66 -1.62
CA PRO A 32 -21.77 15.77 -2.40
C PRO A 32 -20.68 16.69 -1.80
N THR A 33 -21.04 17.60 -0.90
CA THR A 33 -20.14 18.62 -0.33
C THR A 33 -19.28 18.08 0.84
N ASP A 34 -19.66 16.96 1.45
CA ASP A 34 -18.98 16.38 2.62
C ASP A 34 -17.72 15.54 2.26
N LEU A 35 -17.49 15.30 0.97
CA LEU A 35 -16.49 14.35 0.48
C LEU A 35 -15.06 14.89 0.41
N TRP A 36 -14.85 16.22 0.50
CA TRP A 36 -13.55 16.83 0.16
C TRP A 36 -12.79 17.51 1.32
N ASN A 37 -13.43 17.92 2.42
CA ASN A 37 -12.82 18.87 3.36
C ASN A 37 -12.95 18.48 4.85
N GLY A 38 -11.85 18.05 5.49
CA GLY A 38 -11.65 18.27 6.94
C GLY A 38 -12.43 17.40 7.94
N PRO A 39 -12.24 17.66 9.27
CA PRO A 39 -12.53 16.70 10.35
C PRO A 39 -14.03 16.50 10.56
N GLY A 40 -14.57 15.51 9.86
CA GLY A 40 -15.97 15.10 9.96
C GLY A 40 -16.33 13.88 9.08
N GLN A 41 -15.37 13.28 8.38
CA GLN A 41 -15.64 12.11 7.54
C GLN A 41 -16.15 10.93 8.40
N LEU A 42 -17.35 10.46 8.08
CA LEU A 42 -17.96 9.30 8.74
C LEU A 42 -17.03 8.07 8.62
N PRO A 43 -16.98 7.19 9.64
CA PRO A 43 -16.14 5.99 9.63
C PRO A 43 -16.27 5.15 8.35
N VAL A 44 -17.46 5.08 7.76
CA VAL A 44 -17.73 4.36 6.51
C VAL A 44 -17.01 4.97 5.29
N ILE A 45 -16.93 6.30 5.18
CA ILE A 45 -16.25 6.97 4.07
C ILE A 45 -14.75 6.86 4.22
N LYS A 46 -14.23 7.04 5.44
CA LYS A 46 -12.83 6.76 5.76
C LYS A 46 -12.48 5.30 5.45
N GLY A 47 -13.34 4.35 5.81
CA GLY A 47 -13.15 2.93 5.52
C GLY A 47 -13.15 2.63 4.02
N ARG A 48 -14.09 3.17 3.23
CA ARG A 48 -14.10 2.97 1.76
C ARG A 48 -12.88 3.57 1.09
N ARG A 49 -12.49 4.78 1.48
CA ARG A 49 -11.26 5.42 0.99
C ARG A 49 -10.03 4.60 1.37
N LEU A 50 -9.94 4.15 2.62
CA LEU A 50 -8.83 3.31 3.10
C LEU A 50 -8.76 1.99 2.34
N LEU A 51 -9.89 1.35 2.01
CA LEU A 51 -9.91 0.17 1.14
C LEU A 51 -9.36 0.47 -0.26
N ALA A 52 -9.73 1.61 -0.86
CA ALA A 52 -9.20 2.00 -2.17
C ALA A 52 -7.69 2.32 -2.11
N GLU A 53 -7.21 2.93 -1.03
CA GLU A 53 -5.79 3.16 -0.79
C GLU A 53 -5.03 1.84 -0.57
N CYS A 54 -5.61 0.88 0.15
CA CYS A 54 -5.05 -0.46 0.33
C CYS A 54 -4.93 -1.20 -1.01
N GLU A 55 -5.97 -1.13 -1.85
CA GLU A 55 -5.96 -1.70 -3.19
C GLU A 55 -4.85 -1.12 -4.06
N ALA A 56 -4.71 0.21 -4.10
CA ALA A 56 -3.65 0.87 -4.85
C ALA A 56 -2.25 0.45 -4.36
N LYS A 57 -2.05 0.38 -3.04
CA LYS A 57 -0.77 -0.08 -2.46
C LYS A 57 -0.49 -1.55 -2.82
N ARG A 58 -1.51 -2.41 -2.79
CA ARG A 58 -1.37 -3.83 -3.12
C ARG A 58 -0.96 -4.03 -4.56
N GLN A 59 -1.58 -3.32 -5.50
CA GLN A 59 -1.17 -3.35 -6.92
C GLN A 59 0.28 -2.91 -7.12
N ILE A 60 0.75 -1.86 -6.42
CA ILE A 60 2.15 -1.43 -6.48
C ILE A 60 3.10 -2.52 -5.95
N VAL A 61 2.77 -3.11 -4.79
CA VAL A 61 3.61 -4.12 -4.13
C VAL A 61 3.64 -5.42 -4.94
N GLU A 62 2.52 -5.84 -5.50
CA GLU A 62 2.42 -7.03 -6.37
C GLU A 62 3.19 -6.83 -7.67
N GLU A 63 3.12 -5.65 -8.31
CA GLU A 63 3.91 -5.39 -9.51
C GLU A 63 5.42 -5.35 -9.21
N ALA A 64 5.81 -4.79 -8.05
CA ALA A 64 7.21 -4.84 -7.62
C ALA A 64 7.68 -6.29 -7.39
N ALA A 65 6.86 -7.14 -6.78
CA ALA A 65 7.15 -8.56 -6.58
C ALA A 65 7.23 -9.31 -7.93
N ARG A 66 6.30 -9.03 -8.86
CA ARG A 66 6.29 -9.60 -10.21
C ARG A 66 7.57 -9.28 -10.96
N LEU A 67 8.00 -8.01 -10.96
CA LEU A 67 9.23 -7.59 -11.62
C LEU A 67 10.50 -8.15 -10.94
N ALA A 68 10.47 -8.34 -9.62
CA ALA A 68 11.58 -8.99 -8.91
C ALA A 68 11.71 -10.48 -9.25
N ALA A 69 10.61 -11.14 -9.59
CA ALA A 69 10.58 -12.55 -9.99
C ALA A 69 10.97 -12.81 -11.45
N LEU A 70 11.00 -11.79 -12.30
CA LEU A 70 11.46 -11.93 -13.69
C LEU A 70 12.97 -12.22 -13.71
N HIS A 71 13.35 -13.40 -14.20
CA HIS A 71 14.75 -13.79 -14.37
C HIS A 71 15.46 -12.94 -15.43
N PRO A 72 16.75 -12.61 -15.25
CA PRO A 72 17.55 -11.81 -16.18
C PRO A 72 18.03 -12.56 -17.43
N ASP A 73 17.23 -13.49 -17.96
CA ASP A 73 17.61 -14.35 -19.10
C ASP A 73 17.39 -13.64 -20.46
N GLY A 74 17.87 -12.41 -20.57
CA GLY A 74 18.09 -11.70 -21.84
C GLY A 74 17.17 -10.52 -22.16
N LEU A 75 15.98 -10.44 -21.55
CA LEU A 75 15.05 -9.31 -21.72
C LEU A 75 15.07 -8.32 -20.54
N ALA A 76 15.46 -8.76 -19.34
CA ALA A 76 15.42 -7.93 -18.13
C ALA A 76 16.59 -6.94 -17.97
N THR A 77 17.54 -6.94 -18.91
CA THR A 77 18.74 -6.06 -18.87
C THR A 77 18.55 -4.74 -19.62
N ALA A 78 17.42 -4.54 -20.31
CA ALA A 78 17.14 -3.27 -20.95
C ALA A 78 17.07 -2.14 -19.89
N PRO A 79 17.70 -0.96 -20.14
CA PRO A 79 17.78 0.12 -19.15
C PRO A 79 16.42 0.55 -18.58
N GLU A 80 15.38 0.59 -19.41
CA GLU A 80 14.01 0.92 -19.03
C GLU A 80 13.40 -0.09 -18.03
N PHE A 81 13.63 -1.39 -18.23
CA PHE A 81 13.19 -2.45 -17.31
C PHE A 81 13.95 -2.38 -15.99
N THR A 82 15.26 -2.08 -16.05
CA THR A 82 16.08 -1.88 -14.84
C THR A 82 15.63 -0.63 -14.06
N GLY A 83 15.28 0.45 -14.76
CA GLY A 83 14.77 1.69 -14.16
C GLY A 83 13.42 1.50 -13.48
N ALA A 84 12.45 0.90 -14.18
CA ALA A 84 11.11 0.62 -13.64
C ALA A 84 11.18 -0.27 -12.39
N ARG A 85 12.00 -1.34 -12.43
CA ARG A 85 12.20 -2.24 -11.28
C ARG A 85 12.77 -1.50 -10.07
N LYS A 86 13.79 -0.64 -10.27
CA LYS A 86 14.38 0.16 -9.19
C LYS A 86 13.37 1.17 -8.63
N ALA A 87 12.60 1.84 -9.48
CA ALA A 87 11.59 2.81 -9.06
C ALA A 87 10.49 2.16 -8.22
N LEU A 88 9.96 1.01 -8.64
CA LEU A 88 8.97 0.27 -7.88
C LEU A 88 9.52 -0.29 -6.57
N GLN A 89 10.75 -0.83 -6.57
CA GLN A 89 11.41 -1.25 -5.34
C GLN A 89 11.54 -0.08 -4.34
N HIS A 90 11.93 1.10 -4.82
CA HIS A 90 12.01 2.30 -3.99
C HIS A 90 10.64 2.76 -3.47
N ALA A 91 9.60 2.70 -4.31
CA ALA A 91 8.23 3.02 -3.88
C ALA A 91 7.75 2.09 -2.75
N VAL A 92 8.03 0.78 -2.84
CA VAL A 92 7.69 -0.18 -1.78
C VAL A 92 8.46 0.11 -0.48
N GLN A 93 9.72 0.50 -0.57
CA GLN A 93 10.51 0.92 0.61
C GLN A 93 9.92 2.18 1.28
N LEU A 94 9.49 3.17 0.49
CA LEU A 94 8.82 4.37 1.00
C LEU A 94 7.49 4.04 1.67
N LEU A 95 6.71 3.12 1.09
CA LEU A 95 5.46 2.63 1.69
C LEU A 95 5.69 1.91 3.04
N ALA A 96 6.89 1.36 3.26
CA ALA A 96 7.25 0.68 4.51
C ALA A 96 7.68 1.65 5.63
N LEU A 97 8.07 2.89 5.32
CA LEU A 97 8.55 3.87 6.30
C LEU A 97 7.61 4.15 7.48
N PRO A 98 6.27 4.23 7.31
CA PRO A 98 5.36 4.40 8.44
C PRO A 98 5.45 3.29 9.49
N TYR A 99 5.97 2.13 9.11
CA TYR A 99 6.12 0.97 9.99
C TYR A 99 7.55 0.81 10.54
N ALA A 100 8.41 1.82 10.48
CA ALA A 100 9.80 1.72 10.95
C ALA A 100 9.93 1.29 12.43
N SER A 101 8.93 1.61 13.27
CA SER A 101 8.89 1.18 14.67
C SER A 101 8.29 -0.23 14.88
N HIS A 102 7.87 -0.91 13.82
CA HIS A 102 7.26 -2.24 13.91
C HIS A 102 8.34 -3.30 14.19
N PRO A 103 8.14 -4.27 15.11
CA PRO A 103 9.18 -5.26 15.48
C PRO A 103 9.73 -6.10 14.33
N HIS A 104 8.93 -6.30 13.28
CA HIS A 104 9.30 -7.04 12.07
C HIS A 104 9.76 -6.14 10.90
N TYR A 105 9.92 -4.83 11.13
CA TYR A 105 10.54 -3.95 10.15
C TYR A 105 12.05 -4.21 10.12
N ASP A 106 12.60 -4.31 8.91
CA ASP A 106 14.04 -4.47 8.71
C ASP A 106 14.63 -3.12 8.25
N GLU A 107 15.59 -2.60 9.01
CA GLU A 107 16.26 -1.33 8.72
C GLU A 107 16.98 -1.31 7.37
N THR A 108 17.29 -2.47 6.79
CA THR A 108 17.84 -2.56 5.42
C THR A 108 16.84 -2.10 4.36
N TRP A 109 15.55 -2.03 4.68
CA TRP A 109 14.52 -1.53 3.77
C TRP A 109 14.44 -0.01 3.75
N ARG A 110 15.05 0.70 4.70
CA ARG A 110 15.04 2.16 4.76
C ARG A 110 15.76 2.73 3.52
N PRO A 111 15.10 3.55 2.69
CA PRO A 111 15.77 4.21 1.58
C PRO A 111 16.92 5.09 2.08
N ARG A 112 18.03 5.09 1.33
CA ARG A 112 19.19 5.94 1.59
C ARG A 112 19.15 7.21 0.76
#